data_AF-A0A8T3XE08-F1
#
_entry.id   AF-A0A8T3XE08-F1
#
_cell.length_a   1.000
_cell.length_b   1.000
_cell.length_c   1.000
_cell.angle_alpha   90.00
_cell.angle_beta   90.00
_cell.angle_gamma   90.00
#
_symmetry.space_group_name_H-M   'P 1'
#
loop_
_entity.id
_entity.type
_entity.pdbx_description
1 polymer ?
#
loop_
_entity_poly.entity_id
_entity_poly.type
_entity_poly.pdbx_seq_one_letter_code
_entity_poly.pdbx_strand_id
1 'polypeptide(L)'
;MRKHKKSQITIFLILGIVVTLAFAIIYFMSSLSNQSKQSAAAAKTIESNKDAVQIVKNYMQSCLDGSTEKSIFAAGAQGNYLNLNAKQDIQKTFYAKNPVPYYLEATCESYCQQNDANDESECKQKICKWAYKKNMPDLDLIKKELENNILAEFEECFSKNNFANLGIDVIMPEKSKISISASINKEDVSVSLAYPLAIKSGEIKANMDLFTSKVLVRLKALYDAANGLISKISSIQESEYKAKQENEKPYLDYAITKDECSNYDKNGKTNLYTLDDDAKTDRVVRLMDYSNFYSRYSKTYGLYFALKNINIRGACSG
;
A
#
# COMPACT_ATOMS: atom_id res chain seq x y z
N MET A 1 -54.59 91.77 26.94
CA MET A 1 -54.32 90.54 26.16
C MET A 1 -52.98 89.93 26.54
N ARG A 2 -52.96 88.90 27.41
CA ARG A 2 -51.75 88.16 27.78
C ARG A 2 -51.52 87.04 26.75
N LYS A 3 -50.57 87.23 25.83
CA LYS A 3 -50.18 86.22 24.83
C LYS A 3 -49.65 84.96 25.52
N HIS A 4 -50.28 83.83 25.22
CA HIS A 4 -49.93 82.50 25.72
C HIS A 4 -48.47 82.13 25.35
N LYS A 5 -47.56 82.17 26.33
CA LYS A 5 -46.19 81.61 26.23
C LYS A 5 -46.11 80.08 26.45
N LYS A 6 -47.26 79.38 26.50
CA LYS A 6 -47.31 77.95 26.84
C LYS A 6 -46.98 77.01 25.68
N SER A 7 -46.92 77.50 24.43
CA SER A 7 -46.66 76.67 23.24
C SER A 7 -45.16 76.43 22.94
N GLN A 8 -44.24 77.20 23.55
CA GLN A 8 -42.80 77.03 23.31
C GLN A 8 -42.21 75.85 24.09
N ILE A 9 -42.76 75.53 25.27
CA ILE A 9 -42.25 74.46 26.14
C ILE A 9 -42.41 73.08 25.46
N THR A 10 -43.52 72.84 24.77
CA THR A 10 -43.78 71.56 24.08
C THR A 10 -42.77 71.30 22.96
N ILE A 11 -42.32 72.34 22.25
CA ILE A 11 -41.34 72.22 21.17
C ILE A 11 -39.97 71.80 21.73
N PHE A 12 -39.53 72.39 22.84
CA PHE A 12 -38.26 72.00 23.48
C PHE A 12 -38.31 70.58 24.05
N LEU A 13 -39.46 70.14 24.55
CA LEU A 13 -39.63 68.78 25.06
C LEU A 13 -39.56 67.72 23.95
N ILE A 14 -40.21 67.97 22.82
CA ILE A 14 -40.12 67.07 21.65
C ILE A 14 -38.68 67.04 21.11
N LEU A 15 -38.02 68.19 21.00
CA LEU A 15 -36.65 68.27 20.52
C LEU A 15 -35.68 67.49 21.43
N GLY A 16 -35.86 67.61 22.75
CA GLY A 16 -35.08 66.86 23.73
C GLY A 16 -35.22 65.35 23.55
N ILE A 17 -36.45 64.84 23.40
CA ILE A 17 -36.69 63.40 23.21
C ILE A 17 -36.05 62.89 21.92
N VAL A 18 -36.15 63.64 20.82
CA VAL A 18 -35.55 63.27 19.53
C VAL A 18 -34.03 63.19 19.63
N VAL A 19 -33.39 64.17 20.29
CA VAL A 19 -31.94 64.17 20.50
C VAL A 19 -31.51 62.99 21.37
N THR A 20 -32.22 62.71 22.47
CA THR A 20 -31.88 61.58 23.34
C THR A 20 -32.02 60.23 22.62
N LEU A 21 -33.06 60.06 21.81
CA LEU A 21 -33.25 58.87 20.97
C LEU A 21 -32.12 58.72 19.94
N ALA A 22 -31.71 59.81 19.29
CA ALA A 22 -30.60 59.79 18.35
C ALA A 22 -29.29 59.34 19.02
N PHE A 23 -28.97 59.88 20.21
CA PHE A 23 -27.80 59.45 20.98
C PHE A 23 -27.90 57.99 21.42
N ALA A 24 -29.06 57.52 21.87
CA ALA A 24 -29.27 56.13 22.26
C ALA A 24 -29.05 55.16 21.07
N ILE A 25 -29.53 55.52 19.87
CA ILE A 25 -29.34 54.72 18.65
C ILE A 25 -27.86 54.69 18.25
N ILE A 26 -27.18 55.84 18.27
CA ILE A 26 -25.73 55.92 17.95
C ILE A 26 -24.90 55.10 18.95
N TYR A 27 -25.24 55.16 20.25
CA TYR A 27 -24.60 54.36 21.28
C TYR A 27 -24.84 52.85 21.07
N PHE A 28 -26.05 52.46 20.70
CA PHE A 28 -26.40 51.07 20.43
C PHE A 28 -25.69 50.51 19.17
N MET A 29 -25.62 51.29 18.09
CA MET A 29 -24.92 50.89 16.86
C MET A 29 -23.40 50.81 17.07
N SER A 30 -22.81 51.73 17.84
CA SER A 30 -21.37 51.68 18.17
C SER A 30 -21.03 50.51 19.11
N SER A 31 -21.92 50.17 20.05
CA SER A 31 -21.79 48.98 20.90
C SER A 31 -21.77 47.68 20.08
N LEU A 32 -22.70 47.52 19.14
CA LEU A 32 -22.75 46.37 18.24
C LEU A 32 -21.50 46.23 17.35
N SER A 33 -20.93 47.33 16.87
CA SER A 33 -19.71 47.30 16.05
C SER A 33 -18.43 46.97 16.84
N ASN A 34 -18.39 47.21 18.15
CA ASN A 34 -17.21 46.91 18.96
C ASN A 34 -17.15 45.43 19.37
N GLN A 35 -18.30 44.76 19.50
CA GLN A 35 -18.37 43.33 19.83
C GLN A 35 -17.94 42.43 18.65
N SER A 36 -18.10 42.89 17.40
CA SER A 36 -17.65 42.15 16.21
C SER A 36 -16.13 42.22 15.99
N LYS A 37 -15.46 43.30 16.42
CA LYS A 37 -14.00 43.47 16.27
C LYS A 37 -13.18 42.60 17.23
N GLN A 38 -13.66 42.39 18.46
CA GLN A 38 -13.01 41.48 19.42
C GLN A 38 -13.25 40.00 19.10
N SER A 39 -14.43 39.65 18.58
CA SER A 39 -14.72 38.27 18.15
C SER A 39 -14.02 37.89 16.84
N ALA A 40 -13.82 38.83 15.91
CA ALA A 40 -13.07 38.58 14.68
C ALA A 40 -11.56 38.36 14.91
N ALA A 41 -10.95 39.05 15.87
CA ALA A 41 -9.54 38.83 16.22
C ALA A 41 -9.33 37.48 16.92
N ALA A 42 -10.23 37.07 17.81
CA ALA A 42 -10.20 35.74 18.44
C ALA A 42 -10.50 34.62 17.42
N ALA A 43 -11.46 34.81 16.51
CA ALA A 43 -11.78 33.84 15.47
C ALA A 43 -10.62 33.63 14.47
N LYS A 44 -9.93 34.71 14.07
CA LYS A 44 -8.78 34.63 13.16
C LYS A 44 -7.58 33.88 13.76
N THR A 45 -7.39 33.99 15.08
CA THR A 45 -6.37 33.21 15.81
C THR A 45 -6.78 31.73 15.93
N ILE A 46 -8.07 31.41 16.07
CA ILE A 46 -8.54 30.01 16.12
C ILE A 46 -8.44 29.34 14.74
N GLU A 47 -8.70 30.06 13.66
CA GLU A 47 -8.66 29.54 12.30
C GLU A 47 -7.21 29.24 11.85
N SER A 48 -6.28 30.18 12.07
CA SER A 48 -4.85 30.00 11.75
C SER A 48 -4.19 28.82 12.49
N ASN A 49 -4.73 28.40 13.63
CA ASN A 49 -4.17 27.31 14.41
C ASN A 49 -4.74 25.92 14.05
N LYS A 50 -5.94 25.85 13.46
CA LYS A 50 -6.43 24.62 12.82
C LYS A 50 -5.54 24.22 11.65
N ASP A 51 -4.99 25.21 10.95
CA ASP A 51 -4.07 24.99 9.84
C ASP A 51 -2.79 24.28 10.28
N ALA A 52 -2.21 24.65 11.43
CA ALA A 52 -0.98 24.02 11.94
C ALA A 52 -1.15 22.51 12.18
N VAL A 53 -2.23 22.11 12.84
CA VAL A 53 -2.54 20.69 13.09
C VAL A 53 -2.78 19.96 11.77
N GLN A 54 -3.53 20.58 10.85
CA GLN A 54 -3.83 19.98 9.55
C GLN A 54 -2.58 19.83 8.67
N ILE A 55 -1.64 20.77 8.72
CA ILE A 55 -0.35 20.71 8.01
C ILE A 55 0.45 19.48 8.46
N VAL A 56 0.64 19.30 9.77
CA VAL A 56 1.36 18.14 10.30
C VAL A 56 0.63 16.85 9.98
N LYS A 57 -0.70 16.82 10.15
CA LYS A 57 -1.54 15.66 9.81
C LYS A 57 -1.39 15.26 8.35
N ASN A 58 -1.49 16.22 7.44
CA ASN A 58 -1.37 15.98 5.99
C ASN A 58 0.03 15.49 5.63
N TYR A 59 1.07 16.05 6.24
CA TYR A 59 2.44 15.62 5.99
C TYR A 59 2.67 14.18 6.47
N MET A 60 2.20 13.84 7.67
CA MET A 60 2.26 12.46 8.16
C MET A 60 1.45 11.49 7.32
N GLN A 61 0.23 11.87 6.95
CA GLN A 61 -0.61 11.08 6.07
C GLN A 61 0.08 10.83 4.73
N SER A 62 0.68 11.85 4.14
CA SER A 62 1.44 11.73 2.89
C SER A 62 2.66 10.82 3.03
N CYS A 63 3.38 10.90 4.16
CA CYS A 63 4.50 9.99 4.42
C CYS A 63 4.03 8.54 4.57
N LEU A 64 2.93 8.31 5.30
CA LEU A 64 2.38 6.97 5.47
C LEU A 64 1.86 6.41 4.14
N ASP A 65 1.15 7.20 3.35
CA ASP A 65 0.65 6.81 2.04
C ASP A 65 1.79 6.47 1.07
N GLY A 66 2.81 7.33 1.00
CA GLY A 66 3.98 7.11 0.14
C GLY A 66 4.78 5.88 0.56
N SER A 67 5.01 5.69 1.86
CA SER A 67 5.71 4.52 2.40
C SER A 67 4.94 3.24 2.13
N THR A 68 3.62 3.25 2.39
CA THR A 68 2.73 2.11 2.16
C THR A 68 2.70 1.69 0.69
N GLU A 69 2.52 2.64 -0.23
CA GLU A 69 2.55 2.37 -1.67
C GLU A 69 3.91 1.81 -2.10
N LYS A 70 5.01 2.48 -1.72
CA LYS A 70 6.38 2.05 -2.07
C LYS A 70 6.65 0.62 -1.62
N SER A 71 6.35 0.30 -0.35
CA SER A 71 6.57 -1.04 0.21
C SER A 71 5.72 -2.10 -0.47
N ILE A 72 4.43 -1.86 -0.71
CA ILE A 72 3.56 -2.86 -1.35
C ILE A 72 4.05 -3.16 -2.78
N PHE A 73 4.37 -2.14 -3.57
CA PHE A 73 4.89 -2.36 -4.93
C PHE A 73 6.27 -3.02 -4.94
N ALA A 74 7.14 -2.69 -3.99
CA ALA A 74 8.43 -3.36 -3.82
C ALA A 74 8.24 -4.85 -3.48
N ALA A 75 7.30 -5.17 -2.58
CA ALA A 75 6.97 -6.55 -2.23
C ALA A 75 6.51 -7.33 -3.46
N GLY A 76 5.56 -6.81 -4.25
CA GLY A 76 5.11 -7.47 -5.48
C GLY A 76 6.24 -7.73 -6.48
N ALA A 77 7.12 -6.75 -6.70
CA ALA A 77 8.28 -6.86 -7.59
C ALA A 77 9.30 -7.91 -7.14
N GLN A 78 9.38 -8.20 -5.85
CA GLN A 78 10.32 -9.16 -5.23
C GLN A 78 9.64 -10.46 -4.77
N GLY A 79 8.48 -10.80 -5.34
CA GLY A 79 7.77 -12.04 -4.99
C GLY A 79 7.34 -12.07 -3.53
N ASN A 80 6.75 -10.97 -3.06
CA ASN A 80 6.28 -10.73 -1.69
C ASN A 80 7.37 -10.81 -0.60
N TYR A 81 8.66 -10.75 -0.96
CA TYR A 81 9.74 -10.48 -0.03
C TYR A 81 10.11 -9.00 -0.09
N LEU A 82 10.36 -8.35 1.05
CA LEU A 82 10.81 -6.94 1.04
C LEU A 82 12.32 -6.77 1.16
N ASN A 83 13.01 -7.83 1.54
CA ASN A 83 14.47 -7.84 1.62
C ASN A 83 15.03 -9.18 1.11
N LEU A 84 14.81 -9.44 -0.18
CA LEU A 84 15.28 -10.66 -0.82
C LEU A 84 16.82 -10.78 -0.85
N ASN A 85 17.55 -9.67 -0.64
CA ASN A 85 19.01 -9.69 -0.58
C ASN A 85 19.55 -10.12 0.79
N ALA A 86 18.82 -9.87 1.87
CA ALA A 86 19.22 -10.35 3.21
C ALA A 86 18.89 -11.84 3.44
N LYS A 87 18.04 -12.44 2.60
CA LYS A 87 17.62 -13.85 2.73
C LYS A 87 18.56 -14.77 1.93
N GLN A 88 19.54 -15.34 2.62
CA GLN A 88 20.55 -16.22 2.01
C GLN A 88 20.02 -17.61 1.67
N ASP A 89 18.97 -18.04 2.36
CA ASP A 89 18.32 -19.35 2.21
C ASP A 89 17.37 -19.42 1.00
N ILE A 90 16.99 -18.26 0.46
CA ILE A 90 16.09 -18.16 -0.69
C ILE A 90 16.91 -18.03 -1.97
N GLN A 91 16.80 -19.06 -2.79
CA GLN A 91 17.35 -18.99 -4.14
C GLN A 91 16.54 -18.01 -4.99
N LYS A 92 17.24 -17.33 -5.91
CA LYS A 92 16.68 -16.31 -6.79
C LYS A 92 17.31 -16.35 -8.17
N THR A 93 16.55 -15.91 -9.16
CA THR A 93 17.04 -15.51 -10.48
C THR A 93 16.92 -13.99 -10.63
N PHE A 94 17.22 -13.45 -11.80
CA PHE A 94 17.10 -12.03 -12.12
C PHE A 94 16.21 -11.83 -13.34
N TYR A 95 15.32 -10.85 -13.25
CA TYR A 95 14.54 -10.36 -14.39
C TYR A 95 14.63 -8.84 -14.44
N ALA A 96 15.09 -8.33 -15.58
CA ALA A 96 15.35 -6.92 -15.77
C ALA A 96 16.24 -6.33 -14.65
N LYS A 97 17.29 -7.08 -14.26
CA LYS A 97 18.22 -6.74 -13.16
C LYS A 97 17.62 -6.74 -11.75
N ASN A 98 16.34 -7.12 -11.59
CA ASN A 98 15.71 -7.24 -10.27
C ASN A 98 15.75 -8.70 -9.81
N PRO A 99 16.10 -8.97 -8.54
CA PRO A 99 16.07 -10.32 -8.02
C PRO A 99 14.63 -10.82 -7.90
N VAL A 100 14.38 -12.04 -8.35
CA VAL A 100 13.07 -12.71 -8.31
C VAL A 100 13.23 -14.06 -7.59
N PRO A 101 12.45 -14.34 -6.54
CA PRO A 101 12.60 -15.57 -5.75
C PRO A 101 12.06 -16.78 -6.51
N TYR A 102 12.67 -17.96 -6.32
CA TYR A 102 12.04 -19.21 -6.75
C TYR A 102 10.98 -19.63 -5.76
N TYR A 103 9.70 -19.57 -6.15
CA TYR A 103 8.61 -20.05 -5.30
C TYR A 103 8.51 -21.58 -5.26
N LEU A 104 8.94 -22.24 -6.33
CA LEU A 104 8.93 -23.69 -6.45
C LEU A 104 10.21 -24.14 -7.14
N GLU A 105 10.89 -25.12 -6.55
CA GLU A 105 12.01 -25.82 -7.15
C GLU A 105 11.60 -27.27 -7.38
N ALA A 106 11.70 -27.74 -8.63
CA ALA A 106 11.49 -29.15 -8.97
C ALA A 106 12.83 -29.88 -9.08
N THR A 107 12.91 -31.06 -8.47
CA THR A 107 14.04 -31.98 -8.60
C THR A 107 13.53 -33.31 -9.12
N CYS A 108 14.17 -33.84 -10.16
CA CYS A 108 13.82 -35.13 -10.73
C CYS A 108 14.78 -36.21 -10.22
N GLU A 109 14.21 -37.24 -9.59
CA GLU A 109 14.87 -38.54 -9.40
C GLU A 109 14.55 -39.37 -10.63
N SER A 110 15.50 -39.45 -11.57
CA SER A 110 15.31 -40.20 -12.80
C SER A 110 15.46 -41.69 -12.55
N TYR A 111 14.55 -42.49 -13.09
CA TYR A 111 14.70 -43.94 -13.17
C TYR A 111 14.34 -44.43 -14.58
N CYS A 112 14.89 -45.59 -14.94
CA CYS A 112 14.61 -46.24 -16.21
C CYS A 112 13.47 -47.24 -16.00
N GLN A 113 12.37 -47.07 -16.76
CA GLN A 113 11.41 -48.16 -16.90
C GLN A 113 11.99 -49.18 -17.88
N GLN A 114 12.37 -50.35 -17.38
CA GLN A 114 12.68 -51.50 -18.22
C GLN A 114 11.36 -52.12 -18.69
N ASN A 115 11.09 -52.06 -20.00
CA ASN A 115 9.92 -52.71 -20.58
C ASN A 115 10.19 -54.15 -21.04
N ASP A 116 11.45 -54.59 -21.07
CA ASP A 116 11.84 -55.96 -21.40
C ASP A 116 13.02 -56.41 -20.54
N ALA A 117 12.92 -57.58 -19.93
CA ALA A 117 13.91 -58.14 -19.00
C ALA A 117 15.23 -58.56 -19.68
N ASN A 118 15.35 -58.45 -21.00
CA ASN A 118 16.42 -59.10 -21.78
C ASN A 118 17.31 -58.13 -22.58
N ASP A 119 17.11 -56.82 -22.47
CA ASP A 119 17.96 -55.83 -23.14
C ASP A 119 18.38 -54.72 -22.15
N GLU A 120 19.50 -54.96 -21.47
CA GLU A 120 20.09 -54.03 -20.50
C GLU A 120 20.69 -52.76 -21.14
N SER A 121 20.73 -52.66 -22.47
CA SER A 121 21.62 -51.70 -23.13
C SER A 121 21.02 -50.31 -23.39
N GLU A 122 19.70 -50.12 -23.37
CA GLU A 122 19.10 -48.81 -23.67
C GLU A 122 17.91 -48.47 -22.76
N CYS A 123 18.08 -47.45 -21.93
CA CYS A 123 16.98 -46.79 -21.22
C CYS A 123 16.09 -46.04 -22.23
N LYS A 124 15.15 -46.76 -22.86
CA LYS A 124 14.28 -46.21 -23.90
C LYS A 124 13.41 -45.05 -23.40
N GLN A 125 13.08 -45.04 -22.12
CA GLN A 125 12.25 -44.00 -21.51
C GLN A 125 12.75 -43.64 -20.10
N LYS A 126 13.24 -42.40 -19.95
CA LYS A 126 13.58 -41.81 -18.66
C LYS A 126 12.32 -41.19 -18.06
N ILE A 127 11.89 -41.71 -16.92
CA ILE A 127 10.78 -41.13 -16.17
C ILE A 127 11.36 -40.32 -15.02
N CYS A 128 10.76 -39.16 -14.79
CA CYS A 128 11.09 -38.32 -13.65
C CYS A 128 10.06 -38.53 -12.55
N LYS A 129 10.53 -38.96 -11.38
CA LYS A 129 9.78 -38.80 -10.14
C LYS A 129 10.13 -37.44 -9.55
N TRP A 130 9.14 -36.55 -9.47
CA TRP A 130 9.38 -35.17 -9.07
C TRP A 130 9.26 -35.00 -7.55
N ALA A 131 10.26 -34.36 -6.96
CA ALA A 131 10.20 -33.79 -5.62
C ALA A 131 10.20 -32.26 -5.72
N TYR A 132 9.52 -31.61 -4.78
CA TYR A 132 9.30 -30.17 -4.80
C TYR A 132 9.73 -29.52 -3.51
N LYS A 133 10.47 -28.42 -3.62
CA LYS A 133 10.73 -27.50 -2.51
C LYS A 133 9.93 -26.21 -2.72
N LYS A 134 9.04 -25.89 -1.79
CA LYS A 134 8.24 -24.66 -1.80
C LYS A 134 8.96 -23.59 -1.00
N ASN A 135 9.20 -22.43 -1.62
CA ASN A 135 9.75 -21.25 -0.96
C ASN A 135 8.82 -20.03 -1.11
N MET A 136 7.51 -20.23 -1.28
CA MET A 136 6.55 -19.13 -1.26
C MET A 136 6.34 -18.68 0.20
N PRO A 137 6.42 -17.37 0.53
CA PRO A 137 6.18 -16.89 1.89
C PRO A 137 4.70 -17.02 2.25
N ASP A 138 4.38 -17.28 3.51
CA ASP A 138 2.99 -17.21 3.98
C ASP A 138 2.52 -15.75 4.14
N LEU A 139 1.19 -15.55 4.21
CA LEU A 139 0.61 -14.21 4.32
C LEU A 139 1.01 -13.47 5.61
N ASP A 140 1.30 -14.16 6.70
CA ASP A 140 1.63 -13.51 7.97
C ASP A 140 3.07 -13.00 7.98
N LEU A 141 3.99 -13.74 7.35
CA LEU A 141 5.34 -13.25 7.05
C LEU A 141 5.29 -12.01 6.14
N ILE A 142 4.46 -12.03 5.09
CA ILE A 142 4.31 -10.88 4.18
C ILE A 142 3.81 -9.65 4.95
N LYS A 143 2.78 -9.80 5.80
CA LYS A 143 2.27 -8.70 6.64
C LYS A 143 3.36 -8.14 7.55
N LYS A 144 4.09 -9.01 8.25
CA LYS A 144 5.15 -8.61 9.17
C LYS A 144 6.28 -7.88 8.45
N GLU A 145 6.67 -8.34 7.27
CA GLU A 145 7.69 -7.65 6.47
C GLU A 145 7.19 -6.29 5.98
N LEU A 146 5.92 -6.18 5.54
CA LEU A 146 5.29 -4.92 5.17
C LEU A 146 5.28 -3.94 6.35
N GLU A 147 4.83 -4.37 7.52
CA GLU A 147 4.81 -3.57 8.75
C GLU A 147 6.20 -2.97 9.05
N ASN A 148 7.23 -3.82 9.08
CA ASN A 148 8.59 -3.38 9.38
C ASN A 148 9.14 -2.41 8.32
N ASN A 149 8.92 -2.71 7.04
CA ASN A 149 9.44 -1.87 5.96
C ASN A 149 8.71 -0.53 5.88
N ILE A 150 7.39 -0.52 6.04
CA ILE A 150 6.59 0.71 6.02
C ILE A 150 6.96 1.61 7.20
N LEU A 151 7.18 1.04 8.39
CA LEU A 151 7.62 1.82 9.54
C LEU A 151 9.00 2.45 9.30
N ALA A 152 9.96 1.70 8.76
CA ALA A 152 11.29 2.22 8.44
C ALA A 152 11.23 3.37 7.41
N GLU A 153 10.50 3.16 6.31
CA GLU A 153 10.31 4.17 5.25
C GLU A 153 9.56 5.41 5.78
N PHE A 154 8.58 5.21 6.67
CA PHE A 154 7.86 6.29 7.32
C PHE A 154 8.79 7.12 8.23
N GLU A 155 9.61 6.47 9.05
CA GLU A 155 10.60 7.16 9.92
C GLU A 155 11.64 7.94 9.10
N GLU A 156 12.03 7.46 7.93
CA GLU A 156 12.90 8.18 6.99
C GLU A 156 12.20 9.39 6.35
N CYS A 157 10.90 9.27 6.03
CA CYS A 157 10.11 10.34 5.45
C CYS A 157 9.76 11.45 6.45
N PHE A 158 9.39 11.07 7.68
CA PHE A 158 8.85 12.00 8.65
C PHE A 158 9.94 12.68 9.48
N SER A 159 10.17 13.97 9.23
CA SER A 159 11.12 14.79 9.99
C SER A 159 10.41 15.95 10.70
N LYS A 160 10.46 15.94 12.04
CA LYS A 160 9.90 17.04 12.86
C LYS A 160 10.52 18.40 12.57
N ASN A 161 11.77 18.41 12.08
CA ASN A 161 12.51 19.65 11.82
C ASN A 161 11.87 20.48 10.69
N ASN A 162 11.07 19.86 9.83
CA ASN A 162 10.36 20.54 8.74
C ASN A 162 9.32 21.54 9.26
N PHE A 163 8.93 21.45 10.53
CA PHE A 163 7.89 22.29 11.13
C PHE A 163 8.45 23.44 11.99
N ALA A 164 9.73 23.40 12.36
CA ALA A 164 10.34 24.40 13.22
C ALA A 164 10.26 25.83 12.63
N ASN A 165 10.46 25.95 11.32
CA ASN A 165 10.38 27.23 10.61
C ASN A 165 8.95 27.80 10.53
N LEU A 166 7.94 26.98 10.79
CA LEU A 166 6.54 27.37 10.83
C LEU A 166 6.06 27.73 12.24
N GLY A 167 6.97 27.69 13.24
CA GLY A 167 6.60 27.91 14.65
C GLY A 167 5.77 26.78 15.24
N ILE A 168 5.79 25.60 14.63
CA ILE A 168 5.05 24.41 15.07
C ILE A 168 6.05 23.47 15.78
N ASP A 169 5.84 23.27 17.06
CA ASP A 169 6.61 22.32 17.88
C ASP A 169 5.91 20.95 17.88
N VAL A 170 6.60 19.94 17.38
CA VAL A 170 6.10 18.56 17.29
C VAL A 170 6.83 17.70 18.33
N ILE A 171 6.10 17.28 19.34
CA ILE A 171 6.58 16.43 20.42
C ILE A 171 6.35 14.97 20.03
N MET A 172 7.46 14.27 19.79
CA MET A 172 7.47 12.88 19.34
C MET A 172 7.13 11.92 20.48
N PRO A 173 6.42 10.81 20.21
CA PRO A 173 6.23 9.74 21.19
C PRO A 173 7.54 9.04 21.54
N GLU A 174 7.49 8.30 22.66
CA GLU A 174 8.45 7.23 22.94
C GLU A 174 8.31 6.11 21.89
N LYS A 175 9.44 5.55 21.43
CA LYS A 175 9.43 4.48 20.41
C LYS A 175 8.55 3.28 20.76
N SER A 176 8.44 2.95 22.05
CA SER A 176 7.61 1.83 22.55
C SER A 176 6.11 2.03 22.34
N LYS A 177 5.66 3.26 22.07
CA LYS A 177 4.25 3.60 21.83
C LYS A 177 3.90 3.62 20.35
N ILE A 178 4.88 3.49 19.47
CA ILE A 178 4.68 3.43 18.03
C ILE A 178 4.34 1.99 17.67
N SER A 179 3.21 1.78 17.01
CA SER A 179 2.86 0.48 16.46
C SER A 179 2.25 0.62 15.08
N ILE A 180 2.55 -0.35 14.23
CA ILE A 180 2.02 -0.43 12.87
C ILE A 180 1.37 -1.80 12.71
N SER A 181 0.25 -1.82 12.00
CA SER A 181 -0.42 -3.07 11.62
C SER A 181 -0.81 -3.02 10.15
N ALA A 182 -0.60 -4.11 9.43
CA ALA A 182 -0.98 -4.26 8.04
C ALA A 182 -2.02 -5.39 7.90
N SER A 183 -3.07 -5.10 7.15
CA SER A 183 -4.11 -6.06 6.80
C SER A 183 -4.17 -6.22 5.28
N ILE A 184 -3.98 -7.46 4.83
CA ILE A 184 -4.10 -7.84 3.42
C ILE A 184 -5.53 -8.33 3.19
N ASN A 185 -6.38 -7.44 2.69
CA ASN A 185 -7.80 -7.71 2.44
C ASN A 185 -7.99 -8.28 1.02
N LYS A 186 -9.24 -8.56 0.66
CA LYS A 186 -9.58 -9.10 -0.67
C LYS A 186 -9.30 -8.09 -1.79
N GLU A 187 -9.68 -6.83 -1.58
CA GLU A 187 -9.64 -5.79 -2.63
C GLU A 187 -8.56 -4.72 -2.41
N ASP A 188 -7.89 -4.74 -1.25
CA ASP A 188 -6.94 -3.72 -0.84
C ASP A 188 -5.96 -4.23 0.22
N VAL A 189 -4.94 -3.41 0.47
CA VAL A 189 -4.07 -3.52 1.65
C VAL A 189 -4.27 -2.27 2.48
N SER A 190 -4.60 -2.44 3.76
CA SER A 190 -4.81 -1.34 4.70
C SER A 190 -3.75 -1.37 5.79
N VAL A 191 -3.22 -0.20 6.12
CA VAL A 191 -2.19 -0.01 7.13
C VAL A 191 -2.70 0.96 8.18
N SER A 192 -2.52 0.63 9.46
CA SER A 192 -2.84 1.50 10.59
C SER A 192 -1.58 1.75 11.40
N LEU A 193 -1.22 3.02 11.55
CA LEU A 193 -0.07 3.48 12.31
C LEU A 193 -0.57 4.23 13.55
N ALA A 194 -0.37 3.64 14.72
CA ALA A 194 -0.53 4.31 15.99
C ALA A 194 0.73 5.13 16.29
N TYR A 195 0.61 6.46 16.23
CA TYR A 195 1.71 7.41 16.38
C TYR A 195 1.28 8.59 17.26
N PRO A 196 1.19 8.40 18.59
CA PRO A 196 0.64 9.40 19.51
C PRO A 196 1.59 10.58 19.69
N LEU A 197 1.38 11.64 18.93
CA LEU A 197 2.18 12.86 18.99
C LEU A 197 1.36 14.03 19.53
N ALA A 198 2.07 14.98 20.12
CA ALA A 198 1.50 16.25 20.54
C ALA A 198 2.07 17.38 19.69
N ILE A 199 1.19 18.23 19.17
CA ILE A 199 1.53 19.45 18.44
C ILE A 199 1.30 20.63 19.37
N LYS A 200 2.26 21.54 19.39
CA LYS A 200 2.13 22.85 20.02
C LYS A 200 2.38 23.95 18.99
N SER A 201 1.41 24.85 18.82
CA SER A 201 1.52 26.03 17.97
C SER A 201 0.97 27.24 18.72
N GLY A 202 1.84 28.13 19.17
CA GLY A 202 1.49 29.19 20.11
C GLY A 202 0.92 28.62 21.42
N GLU A 203 -0.33 28.95 21.72
CA GLU A 203 -1.07 28.47 22.90
C GLU A 203 -1.81 27.14 22.67
N ILE A 204 -1.96 26.71 21.42
CA ILE A 204 -2.75 25.53 21.08
C ILE A 204 -1.92 24.27 21.30
N LYS A 205 -2.55 23.28 21.93
CA LYS A 205 -2.07 21.90 22.02
C LYS A 205 -3.09 20.97 21.37
N ALA A 206 -2.62 20.10 20.50
CA ALA A 206 -3.44 19.06 19.88
C ALA A 206 -2.71 17.73 19.94
N ASN A 207 -3.47 16.64 20.10
CA ASN A 207 -2.93 15.28 20.04
C ASN A 207 -3.45 14.58 18.79
N MET A 208 -2.62 13.73 18.20
CA MET A 208 -2.99 12.86 17.09
C MET A 208 -2.39 11.50 17.34
N ASP A 209 -3.22 10.46 17.26
CA ASP A 209 -2.82 9.13 17.72
C ASP A 209 -2.83 8.07 16.62
N LEU A 210 -3.65 8.22 15.59
CA LEU A 210 -3.89 7.17 14.59
C LEU A 210 -3.90 7.75 13.18
N PHE A 211 -3.14 7.09 12.31
CA PHE A 211 -3.07 7.36 10.87
C PHE A 211 -3.38 6.07 10.14
N THR A 212 -4.07 6.17 9.01
CA THR A 212 -4.44 5.00 8.21
C THR A 212 -4.11 5.24 6.76
N SER A 213 -3.57 4.23 6.09
CA SER A 213 -3.36 4.24 4.65
C SER A 213 -4.05 3.06 4.02
N LYS A 214 -4.52 3.23 2.78
CA LYS A 214 -5.24 2.21 2.04
C LYS A 214 -4.79 2.21 0.59
N VAL A 215 -4.21 1.09 0.15
CA VAL A 215 -3.77 0.90 -1.22
C VAL A 215 -4.68 -0.10 -1.92
N LEU A 216 -5.36 0.37 -2.97
CA LEU A 216 -6.36 -0.40 -3.73
C LEU A 216 -5.71 -1.40 -4.70
N VAL A 217 -4.98 -2.37 -4.14
CA VAL A 217 -4.37 -3.48 -4.87
C VAL A 217 -4.84 -4.81 -4.30
N ARG A 218 -5.12 -5.77 -5.18
CA ARG A 218 -5.65 -7.08 -4.76
C ARG A 218 -4.50 -8.06 -4.54
N LEU A 219 -3.57 -7.69 -3.64
CA LEU A 219 -2.40 -8.51 -3.32
C LEU A 219 -2.82 -9.94 -2.95
N LYS A 220 -3.86 -10.09 -2.13
CA LYS A 220 -4.42 -11.41 -1.77
C LYS A 220 -4.84 -12.22 -3.00
N ALA A 221 -5.47 -11.59 -3.98
CA ALA A 221 -5.95 -12.25 -5.19
C ALA A 221 -4.77 -12.79 -6.03
N LEU A 222 -3.68 -12.01 -6.16
CA LEU A 222 -2.47 -12.46 -6.84
C LEU A 222 -1.72 -13.55 -6.05
N TYR A 223 -1.67 -13.43 -4.72
CA TYR A 223 -1.13 -14.45 -3.84
C TYR A 223 -1.88 -15.78 -4.00
N ASP A 224 -3.21 -15.75 -3.94
CA ASP A 224 -4.05 -16.95 -4.09
C ASP A 224 -3.85 -17.59 -5.47
N ALA A 225 -3.70 -16.77 -6.53
CA ALA A 225 -3.41 -17.27 -7.88
C ALA A 225 -2.02 -17.93 -7.98
N ALA A 226 -0.98 -17.32 -7.40
CA ALA A 226 0.36 -17.91 -7.34
C ALA A 226 0.37 -19.23 -6.57
N ASN A 227 -0.27 -19.27 -5.40
CA ASN A 227 -0.37 -20.48 -4.58
C ASN A 227 -1.17 -21.59 -5.30
N GLY A 228 -2.23 -21.23 -6.03
CA GLY A 228 -2.99 -22.15 -6.87
C GLY A 228 -2.12 -22.79 -7.96
N LEU A 229 -1.33 -21.98 -8.66
CA LEU A 229 -0.41 -22.46 -9.70
C LEU A 229 0.64 -23.41 -9.12
N ILE A 230 1.29 -23.02 -8.01
CA ILE A 230 2.29 -23.85 -7.33
C ILE A 230 1.68 -25.16 -6.87
N SER A 231 0.49 -25.12 -6.28
CA SER A 231 -0.19 -26.32 -5.78
C SER A 231 -0.50 -27.29 -6.92
N LYS A 232 -1.00 -26.77 -8.05
CA LYS A 232 -1.28 -27.54 -9.25
C LYS A 232 -0.02 -28.19 -9.83
N ILE A 233 1.06 -27.44 -10.01
CA ILE A 233 2.34 -27.98 -10.51
C ILE A 233 2.88 -29.04 -9.54
N SER A 234 2.91 -28.75 -8.23
CA SER A 234 3.41 -29.68 -7.21
C SER A 234 2.59 -30.96 -7.04
N SER A 235 1.40 -31.03 -7.64
CA SER A 235 0.58 -32.25 -7.64
C SER A 235 1.00 -33.28 -8.70
N ILE A 236 1.88 -32.89 -9.64
CA ILE A 236 2.42 -33.78 -10.66
C ILE A 236 3.52 -34.64 -10.04
N GLN A 237 3.21 -35.91 -9.76
CA GLN A 237 4.15 -36.83 -9.10
C GLN A 237 5.15 -37.44 -10.08
N GLU A 238 4.66 -37.84 -11.26
CA GLU A 238 5.46 -38.45 -12.31
C GLU A 238 5.13 -37.80 -13.65
N SER A 239 6.15 -37.59 -14.47
CA SER A 239 5.95 -37.22 -15.86
C SER A 239 7.09 -37.74 -16.73
N GLU A 240 6.77 -37.99 -17.99
CA GLU A 240 7.79 -38.21 -19.01
C GLU A 240 8.61 -36.94 -19.15
N TYR A 241 9.92 -37.05 -18.94
CA TYR A 241 10.82 -35.94 -19.22
C TYR A 241 11.44 -36.09 -20.60
N LYS A 242 11.45 -34.98 -21.35
CA LYS A 242 12.17 -34.88 -22.63
C LYS A 242 13.46 -34.12 -22.41
N ALA A 243 14.58 -34.85 -22.28
CA ALA A 243 15.90 -34.24 -22.43
C ALA A 243 16.04 -33.79 -23.90
N LYS A 244 16.30 -32.52 -24.19
CA LYS A 244 16.58 -32.14 -25.59
C LYS A 244 17.96 -32.63 -26.01
N GLN A 245 18.85 -32.85 -25.04
CA GLN A 245 20.21 -33.38 -25.24
C GLN A 245 20.61 -34.26 -24.04
N GLU A 246 21.55 -35.18 -24.27
CA GLU A 246 22.03 -36.16 -23.28
C GLU A 246 22.59 -35.51 -21.99
N ASN A 247 23.00 -34.23 -22.07
CA ASN A 247 23.56 -33.45 -20.98
C ASN A 247 22.62 -32.35 -20.41
N GLU A 248 21.39 -32.22 -20.91
CA GLU A 248 20.45 -31.20 -20.42
C GLU A 248 19.77 -31.64 -19.13
N LYS A 249 19.73 -30.76 -18.12
CA LYS A 249 19.09 -31.04 -16.83
C LYS A 249 17.60 -31.31 -17.02
N PRO A 250 17.02 -32.28 -16.29
CA PRO A 250 15.58 -32.52 -16.31
C PRO A 250 14.77 -31.29 -15.91
N TYR A 251 13.75 -30.98 -16.70
CA TYR A 251 12.79 -29.93 -16.41
C TYR A 251 11.35 -30.43 -16.57
N LEU A 252 10.46 -29.96 -15.70
CA LEU A 252 9.03 -30.26 -15.82
C LEU A 252 8.40 -29.30 -16.83
N ASP A 253 7.82 -29.82 -17.91
CA ASP A 253 7.05 -29.01 -18.86
C ASP A 253 5.60 -28.90 -18.36
N TYR A 254 5.14 -27.68 -18.08
CA TYR A 254 3.78 -27.41 -17.63
C TYR A 254 3.11 -26.40 -18.56
N ALA A 255 2.07 -26.82 -19.27
CA ALA A 255 1.28 -25.95 -20.13
C ALA A 255 0.01 -25.49 -19.41
N ILE A 256 -0.15 -24.18 -19.21
CA ILE A 256 -1.39 -23.61 -18.69
C ILE A 256 -2.47 -23.76 -19.77
N THR A 257 -3.54 -24.45 -19.43
CA THR A 257 -4.68 -24.65 -20.33
C THR A 257 -5.69 -23.50 -20.20
N LYS A 258 -6.51 -23.30 -21.23
CA LYS A 258 -7.55 -22.25 -21.23
C LYS A 258 -8.54 -22.42 -20.07
N ASP A 259 -8.90 -23.66 -19.74
CA ASP A 259 -9.84 -23.97 -18.67
C ASP A 259 -9.27 -23.64 -17.28
N GLU A 260 -7.94 -23.74 -17.12
CA GLU A 260 -7.25 -23.36 -15.89
C GLU A 260 -7.18 -21.85 -15.68
N CYS A 261 -7.37 -21.02 -16.72
CA CYS A 261 -7.27 -19.57 -16.58
C CYS A 261 -8.26 -18.97 -15.59
N SER A 262 -9.43 -19.59 -15.41
CA SER A 262 -10.40 -19.19 -14.38
C SER A 262 -9.86 -19.28 -12.94
N ASN A 263 -8.83 -20.09 -12.70
CA ASN A 263 -8.19 -20.19 -11.39
C ASN A 263 -7.27 -19.00 -11.10
N TYR A 264 -6.73 -18.39 -12.14
CA TYR A 264 -5.73 -17.32 -12.06
C TYR A 264 -6.33 -15.94 -12.36
N ASP A 265 -7.34 -15.88 -13.23
CA ASP A 265 -8.10 -14.68 -13.49
C ASP A 265 -9.10 -14.41 -12.36
N LYS A 266 -8.83 -13.38 -11.59
CA LYS A 266 -9.70 -12.92 -10.51
C LYS A 266 -10.59 -11.80 -11.06
N ASN A 267 -11.76 -12.20 -11.59
CA ASN A 267 -12.82 -11.33 -12.10
C ASN A 267 -12.49 -10.55 -13.39
N GLY A 268 -11.84 -11.16 -14.39
CA GLY A 268 -11.52 -10.52 -15.67
C GLY A 268 -10.47 -9.41 -15.55
N LYS A 269 -9.58 -9.50 -14.57
CA LYS A 269 -8.69 -8.40 -14.17
C LYS A 269 -7.27 -8.84 -13.84
N THR A 270 -7.04 -10.16 -13.78
CA THR A 270 -5.71 -10.69 -13.47
C THR A 270 -5.17 -11.44 -14.67
N ASN A 271 -4.00 -11.01 -15.15
CA ASN A 271 -3.32 -11.68 -16.24
C ASN A 271 -2.11 -12.45 -15.71
N LEU A 272 -1.85 -13.61 -16.29
CA LEU A 272 -0.68 -14.44 -16.04
C LEU A 272 0.17 -14.47 -17.30
N TYR A 273 1.41 -14.01 -17.17
CA TYR A 273 2.42 -14.06 -18.23
C TYR A 273 3.60 -14.91 -17.79
N THR A 274 4.26 -15.51 -18.77
CA THR A 274 5.53 -16.21 -18.63
C THR A 274 6.60 -15.41 -19.35
N LEU A 275 7.74 -15.21 -18.69
CA LEU A 275 8.86 -14.39 -19.15
C LEU A 275 10.14 -15.22 -19.04
N ASP A 276 11.12 -14.93 -19.90
CA ASP A 276 12.48 -15.43 -19.71
C ASP A 276 13.18 -14.64 -18.61
N ASP A 277 13.95 -15.31 -17.76
CA ASP A 277 14.90 -14.64 -16.88
C ASP A 277 16.09 -14.06 -17.69
N ASP A 278 16.93 -13.25 -17.04
CA ASP A 278 18.05 -12.55 -17.69
C ASP A 278 19.07 -13.55 -18.30
N ALA A 279 19.18 -14.75 -17.73
CA ALA A 279 20.05 -15.82 -18.20
C ALA A 279 19.39 -16.75 -19.24
N LYS A 280 18.09 -16.61 -19.49
CA LYS A 280 17.25 -17.51 -20.28
C LYS A 280 17.31 -18.97 -19.84
N THR A 281 17.56 -19.19 -18.55
CA THR A 281 17.67 -20.52 -17.94
C THR A 281 16.39 -20.95 -17.24
N ASP A 282 15.67 -20.00 -16.66
CA ASP A 282 14.43 -20.25 -15.94
C ASP A 282 13.30 -19.34 -16.42
N ARG A 283 12.07 -19.72 -16.09
CA ARG A 283 10.88 -18.93 -16.38
C ARG A 283 10.48 -18.10 -15.18
N VAL A 284 10.24 -16.82 -15.43
CA VAL A 284 9.61 -15.91 -14.48
C VAL A 284 8.12 -15.84 -14.77
N VAL A 285 7.31 -16.11 -13.75
CA VAL A 285 5.87 -15.91 -13.77
C VAL A 285 5.57 -14.50 -13.30
N ARG A 286 4.75 -13.79 -14.08
CA ARG A 286 4.28 -12.46 -13.76
C ARG A 286 2.76 -12.45 -13.71
N LEU A 287 2.21 -12.22 -12.52
CA LEU A 287 0.79 -11.98 -12.32
C LEU A 287 0.54 -10.48 -12.27
N MET A 288 -0.34 -9.97 -13.12
CA MET A 288 -0.66 -8.54 -13.21
C MET A 288 -2.10 -8.29 -12.82
N ASP A 289 -2.32 -7.32 -11.94
CA ASP A 289 -3.64 -6.86 -11.53
C ASP A 289 -3.96 -5.50 -12.15
N TYR A 290 -4.87 -5.47 -13.12
CA TYR A 290 -5.31 -4.23 -13.80
C TYR A 290 -6.43 -3.49 -13.07
N SER A 291 -6.90 -3.95 -11.91
CA SER A 291 -7.99 -3.28 -11.17
C SER A 291 -7.65 -1.85 -10.77
N ASN A 292 -6.36 -1.53 -10.61
CA ASN A 292 -5.89 -0.23 -10.20
C ASN A 292 -5.59 0.72 -11.38
N PHE A 293 -5.67 0.27 -12.64
CA PHE A 293 -5.31 1.08 -13.80
C PHE A 293 -6.16 2.36 -13.94
N TYR A 294 -7.42 2.32 -13.49
CA TYR A 294 -8.33 3.47 -13.47
C TYR A 294 -8.38 4.19 -12.12
N SER A 295 -7.57 3.76 -11.16
CA SER A 295 -7.48 4.40 -9.85
C SER A 295 -6.41 5.50 -9.86
N ARG A 296 -6.18 6.14 -8.70
CA ARG A 296 -5.15 7.18 -8.54
C ARG A 296 -3.71 6.67 -8.76
N TYR A 297 -3.50 5.36 -8.90
CA TYR A 297 -2.18 4.76 -9.10
C TYR A 297 -1.80 4.74 -10.57
N SER A 298 -0.66 5.33 -10.92
CA SER A 298 -0.11 5.33 -12.27
C SER A 298 0.51 3.99 -12.69
N LYS A 299 0.63 3.04 -11.75
CA LYS A 299 1.31 1.76 -11.94
C LYS A 299 0.38 0.59 -11.68
N THR A 300 0.33 -0.34 -12.64
CA THR A 300 -0.33 -1.64 -12.46
C THR A 300 0.44 -2.48 -11.44
N TYR A 301 -0.27 -3.07 -10.47
CA TYR A 301 0.36 -3.94 -9.48
C TYR A 301 0.74 -5.28 -10.13
N GLY A 302 1.95 -5.74 -9.87
CA GLY A 302 2.48 -6.98 -10.43
C GLY A 302 3.19 -7.82 -9.38
N LEU A 303 2.91 -9.12 -9.36
CA LEU A 303 3.60 -10.11 -8.54
C LEU A 303 4.52 -10.96 -9.44
N TYR A 304 5.80 -11.02 -9.07
CA TYR A 304 6.84 -11.71 -9.83
C TYR A 304 7.45 -12.84 -9.00
N PHE A 305 7.55 -14.03 -9.58
CA PHE A 305 8.25 -15.16 -8.98
C PHE A 305 8.79 -16.08 -10.07
N ALA A 306 9.80 -16.89 -9.74
CA ALA A 306 10.38 -17.85 -10.66
C ALA A 306 10.03 -19.29 -10.26
N LEU A 307 10.13 -20.19 -11.24
CA LEU A 307 10.00 -21.63 -11.05
C LEU A 307 11.27 -22.30 -11.55
N LYS A 308 11.97 -23.01 -10.66
CA LYS A 308 13.28 -23.62 -11.00
C LYS A 308 13.10 -25.01 -11.58
N ASN A 309 13.77 -25.29 -12.69
CA ASN A 309 13.65 -26.55 -13.45
C ASN A 309 12.21 -26.85 -13.89
N ILE A 310 11.40 -25.81 -14.11
CA ILE A 310 10.02 -25.94 -14.58
C ILE A 310 9.86 -25.01 -15.79
N ASN A 311 9.59 -25.59 -16.96
CA ASN A 311 9.25 -24.83 -18.14
C ASN A 311 7.75 -24.63 -18.20
N ILE A 312 7.30 -23.45 -17.80
CA ILE A 312 5.90 -23.06 -17.91
C ILE A 312 5.61 -22.45 -19.28
N ARG A 313 4.54 -22.90 -19.94
CA ARG A 313 4.09 -22.40 -21.25
C ARG A 313 2.63 -21.97 -21.18
N GLY A 314 2.27 -21.01 -22.03
CA GLY A 314 0.94 -20.42 -22.08
C GLY A 314 0.85 -19.10 -21.31
N ALA A 315 -0.32 -18.49 -21.40
CA ALA A 315 -0.68 -17.24 -20.73
C ALA A 315 -2.18 -17.23 -20.46
N CYS A 316 -2.59 -16.49 -19.44
CA CYS A 316 -4.00 -16.20 -19.18
C CYS A 316 -4.22 -14.70 -19.26
N SER A 317 -5.21 -14.29 -20.04
CA SER A 317 -5.70 -12.92 -20.10
C SER A 317 -7.17 -12.91 -19.68
N GLY A 318 -7.49 -12.12 -18.66
CA GLY A 318 -8.87 -11.80 -18.28
C GLY A 318 -9.49 -10.73 -19.15
#